data_AF-A0A1H9GQG6-F1
#
_entry.id   AF-A0A1H9GQG6-F1
#
_cell.length_a   1.000
_cell.length_b   1.000
_cell.length_c   1.000
_cell.angle_alpha   90.00
_cell.angle_beta   90.00
_cell.angle_gamma   90.00
#
_symmetry.space_group_name_H-M   'P 1'
#
loop_
_entity.id
_entity.type
_entity.pdbx_description
1 polymer ?
#
loop_
_entity_poly.entity_id
_entity_poly.type
_entity_poly.pdbx_seq_one_letter_code
_entity_poly.pdbx_strand_id
1 'polypeptide(L)'
;MSKRIFAQKIGAQGHKWLSSHIEEHPHWLSREVGEDYGIDLELELDEEDLRGDLLKVQVKTVKKAKTRNGCVKFQIDRKYLQYASTCRYPVLLILVCLNTKQAWYIWLQQWLLVQRSQKDPLSTNQKSWTEWVSINKTVEIGLSSELKSIAKWEGEVQLVLALLDTMRCASAIGKLDVVRAVGEIVNASAPYAGEAGLNALITQALKLGNRMKGTHEGNMIAQQIYGIIRHAGLIISKEIVINLVMRGDSYSRVGLDALGILYDEYFNHARSLQLPTVFKDLEPRVSYYCALREASPKKSLIMQPPEGFRYAGLKYLPPDDPLNKFANRGPSAILDYLVPENYEPNKANSHG
;
A
#
# COMPACT_ATOMS: atom_id res chain seq x y z
N MET A 1 -31.53 9.18 33.27
CA MET A 1 -30.35 9.97 32.84
C MET A 1 -29.13 9.07 32.78
N SER A 2 -28.58 8.79 31.59
CA SER A 2 -27.39 7.93 31.46
C SER A 2 -26.14 8.66 31.96
N LYS A 3 -25.44 8.12 32.96
CA LYS A 3 -24.14 8.63 33.41
C LYS A 3 -23.13 8.51 32.26
N ARG A 4 -22.88 9.62 31.55
CA ARG A 4 -21.74 9.71 30.61
C ARG A 4 -20.46 9.29 31.33
N ILE A 5 -19.77 8.30 30.78
CA ILE A 5 -18.55 7.71 31.34
C ILE A 5 -17.47 8.81 31.37
N PHE A 6 -16.64 8.82 32.42
CA PHE A 6 -15.62 9.86 32.65
C PHE A 6 -14.74 10.17 31.41
N ALA A 7 -14.39 9.14 30.63
CA ALA A 7 -13.66 9.29 29.37
C ALA A 7 -14.41 10.11 28.31
N GLN A 8 -15.73 9.95 28.19
CA GLN A 8 -16.57 10.71 27.26
C GLN A 8 -16.61 12.20 27.64
N LYS A 9 -16.61 12.51 28.95
CA LYS A 9 -16.55 13.91 29.42
C LYS A 9 -15.22 14.58 29.06
N ILE A 10 -14.10 13.87 29.23
CA ILE A 10 -12.78 14.37 28.83
C ILE A 10 -12.71 14.59 27.32
N GLY A 11 -13.20 13.62 26.52
CA GLY A 11 -13.27 13.75 25.06
C GLY A 11 -14.04 14.98 24.62
N ALA A 12 -15.26 15.17 25.15
CA ALA A 12 -16.10 16.31 24.83
C ALA A 12 -15.47 17.66 25.22
N GLN A 13 -14.75 17.72 26.34
CA GLN A 13 -14.05 18.95 26.76
C GLN A 13 -12.92 19.32 25.80
N GLY A 14 -12.13 18.34 25.36
CA GLY A 14 -11.02 18.59 24.43
C GLY A 14 -11.51 18.96 23.04
N HIS A 15 -12.58 18.31 22.57
CA HIS A 15 -13.24 18.65 21.32
C HIS A 15 -13.71 20.12 21.34
N LYS A 16 -14.52 20.52 22.32
CA LYS A 16 -15.05 21.89 22.41
C LYS A 16 -13.96 22.95 22.50
N TRP A 17 -12.93 22.67 23.31
CA TRP A 17 -11.80 23.59 23.42
C TRP A 17 -11.06 23.73 22.08
N LEU A 18 -10.82 22.63 21.36
CA LEU A 18 -10.14 22.67 20.08
C LEU A 18 -10.96 23.41 19.02
N SER A 19 -12.27 23.18 18.92
CA SER A 19 -13.14 23.91 17.96
C SER A 19 -13.08 25.41 18.21
N SER A 20 -13.29 25.82 19.47
CA SER A 20 -13.21 27.24 19.87
C SER A 20 -11.83 27.85 19.56
N HIS A 21 -10.75 27.11 19.82
CA HIS A 21 -9.40 27.58 19.57
C HIS A 21 -9.09 27.75 18.08
N ILE A 22 -9.68 26.90 17.22
CA ILE A 22 -9.53 27.04 15.76
C ILE A 22 -10.37 28.21 15.24
N GLU A 23 -11.59 28.40 15.76
CA GLU A 23 -12.48 29.51 15.41
C GLU A 23 -11.91 30.90 15.81
N GLU A 24 -10.98 30.94 16.76
CA GLU A 24 -10.23 32.16 17.10
C GLU A 24 -9.23 32.56 16.00
N HIS A 25 -8.82 31.63 15.13
CA HIS A 25 -7.89 31.93 14.05
C HIS A 25 -8.61 32.61 12.87
N PRO A 26 -8.09 33.74 12.33
CA PRO A 26 -8.81 34.59 11.36
C PRO A 26 -9.12 33.97 9.99
N HIS A 27 -8.69 32.74 9.74
CA HIS A 27 -8.70 32.11 8.41
C HIS A 27 -9.20 30.67 8.45
N TRP A 28 -9.73 30.21 9.58
CA TRP A 28 -10.19 28.83 9.70
C TRP A 28 -11.59 28.79 10.27
N LEU A 29 -12.41 27.96 9.64
CA LEU A 29 -13.72 27.60 10.14
C LEU A 29 -13.66 26.19 10.68
N SER A 30 -14.28 25.97 11.84
CA SER A 30 -14.45 24.63 12.43
C SER A 30 -15.91 24.23 12.31
N ARG A 31 -16.16 22.98 11.88
CA ARG A 31 -17.50 22.38 11.83
C ARG A 31 -17.49 21.05 12.56
N GLU A 32 -18.42 20.89 13.50
CA GLU A 32 -18.63 19.60 14.17
C GLU A 32 -19.29 18.61 13.22
N VAL A 33 -18.70 17.41 13.13
CA VAL A 33 -19.31 16.28 12.42
C VAL A 33 -20.06 15.43 13.45
N GLY A 34 -21.31 15.10 13.15
CA GLY A 34 -22.15 14.31 14.07
C GLY A 34 -21.50 12.98 14.50
N GLU A 35 -21.93 12.47 15.65
CA GLU A 35 -21.49 11.18 16.19
C GLU A 35 -21.80 10.07 15.16
N ASP A 36 -20.77 9.50 14.50
CA ASP A 36 -20.73 8.13 13.91
C ASP A 36 -19.69 7.93 12.78
N TYR A 37 -18.97 8.97 12.33
CA TYR A 37 -18.13 8.87 11.11
C TYR A 37 -16.63 8.62 11.32
N GLY A 38 -16.16 8.46 12.57
CA GLY A 38 -14.73 8.32 12.86
C GLY A 38 -13.90 9.56 12.52
N ILE A 39 -14.57 10.71 12.42
CA ILE A 39 -14.08 12.07 12.29
C ILE A 39 -14.93 12.91 13.23
N ASP A 40 -14.28 13.80 13.98
CA ASP A 40 -14.92 14.63 14.98
C ASP A 40 -15.16 16.06 14.45
N LEU A 41 -14.23 16.57 13.64
CA LEU A 41 -14.24 17.94 13.13
C LEU A 41 -13.89 17.98 11.64
N GLU A 42 -14.43 18.97 10.94
CA GLU A 42 -13.96 19.43 9.64
C GLU A 42 -13.47 20.87 9.76
N LEU A 43 -12.25 21.13 9.29
CA LEU A 43 -11.68 22.47 9.24
C LEU A 43 -11.67 22.93 7.79
N GLU A 44 -12.21 24.11 7.52
CA GLU A 44 -12.14 24.75 6.20
C GLU A 44 -11.28 26.00 6.27
N LEU A 45 -10.35 26.13 5.33
CA LEU A 45 -9.56 27.34 5.17
C LEU A 45 -10.40 28.42 4.48
N ASP A 46 -10.40 29.61 5.05
CA ASP A 46 -11.17 30.78 4.62
C ASP A 46 -10.27 32.03 4.54
N GLU A 47 -9.31 32.02 3.60
CA GLU A 47 -8.41 33.17 3.34
C GLU A 47 -8.92 34.09 2.22
N GLU A 48 -9.53 33.51 1.18
CA GLU A 48 -9.91 34.18 -0.06
C GLU A 48 -11.25 33.63 -0.59
N ASP A 49 -12.22 33.47 0.32
CA ASP A 49 -13.51 32.77 0.18
C ASP A 49 -13.45 31.25 0.37
N LEU A 50 -14.63 30.67 0.63
CA LEU A 50 -14.84 29.23 0.78
C LEU A 50 -14.58 28.50 -0.55
N ARG A 51 -13.48 27.74 -0.60
CA ARG A 51 -13.03 26.99 -1.78
C ARG A 51 -13.16 25.46 -1.63
N GLY A 52 -13.58 24.97 -0.46
CA GLY A 52 -13.56 23.54 -0.17
C GLY A 52 -12.17 23.01 0.21
N ASP A 53 -11.26 23.89 0.64
CA ASP A 53 -9.94 23.54 1.17
C ASP A 53 -10.11 22.94 2.58
N LEU A 54 -10.42 21.65 2.62
CA LEU A 54 -10.90 20.95 3.81
C LEU A 54 -9.86 20.01 4.44
N LEU A 55 -9.84 20.00 5.77
CA LEU A 55 -9.14 19.03 6.59
C LEU A 55 -10.16 18.24 7.43
N LYS A 56 -10.12 16.91 7.35
CA LYS A 56 -10.88 16.05 8.26
C LYS A 56 -10.05 15.77 9.51
N VAL A 57 -10.66 15.85 10.68
CA VAL A 57 -9.94 15.78 11.96
C VAL A 57 -10.57 14.75 12.89
N GLN A 58 -9.76 13.81 13.35
CA GLN A 58 -10.05 13.00 14.52
C GLN A 58 -9.34 13.58 15.75
N VAL A 59 -10.06 13.82 16.83
CA VAL A 59 -9.54 14.35 18.08
C VAL A 59 -9.31 13.23 19.09
N LYS A 60 -8.14 13.24 19.74
CA LYS A 60 -7.85 12.46 20.94
C LYS A 60 -7.55 13.42 22.07
N THR A 61 -8.20 13.24 23.21
CA THR A 61 -8.01 14.11 24.37
C THR A 61 -7.35 13.38 25.53
N VAL A 62 -6.37 14.04 26.15
CA VAL A 62 -5.72 13.61 27.39
C VAL A 62 -5.69 14.74 28.40
N LYS A 63 -5.67 14.42 29.69
CA LYS A 63 -5.44 15.46 30.72
C LYS A 63 -4.00 15.98 30.65
N LYS A 64 -3.03 15.06 30.63
CA LYS A 64 -1.59 15.35 30.55
C LYS A 64 -0.98 14.54 29.42
N ALA A 65 -0.35 15.23 28.47
CA ALA A 65 0.40 14.60 27.40
C ALA A 65 1.65 13.89 27.94
N LYS A 66 1.95 12.71 27.40
CA LYS A 66 3.21 12.01 27.68
C LYS A 66 4.29 12.56 26.76
N THR A 67 5.37 13.06 27.32
CA THR A 67 6.49 13.65 26.58
C THR A 67 7.79 12.90 26.84
N ARG A 68 8.67 12.87 25.83
CA ARG A 68 10.02 12.28 25.91
C ARG A 68 10.89 12.95 24.85
N ASN A 69 12.10 13.37 25.22
CA ASN A 69 13.12 13.89 24.29
C ASN A 69 12.60 14.98 23.32
N GLY A 70 11.83 15.96 23.82
CA GLY A 70 11.27 17.01 22.96
C GLY A 70 10.14 16.55 22.04
N CYS A 71 9.56 15.36 22.27
CA CYS A 71 8.42 14.84 21.52
C CYS A 71 7.23 14.51 22.43
N VAL A 72 6.04 14.48 21.83
CA VAL A 72 4.77 14.09 22.41
C VAL A 72 4.32 12.74 21.84
N LYS A 73 3.85 11.87 22.72
CA LYS A 73 3.39 10.53 22.35
C LYS A 73 2.00 10.56 21.69
N PHE A 74 1.93 10.07 20.47
CA PHE A 74 0.70 9.71 19.78
C PHE A 74 0.42 8.21 19.88
N GLN A 75 -0.86 7.85 19.91
CA GLN A 75 -1.34 6.49 19.69
C GLN A 75 -2.23 6.49 18.47
N ILE A 76 -1.77 5.86 17.40
CA ILE A 76 -2.46 5.81 16.12
C ILE A 76 -3.11 4.44 16.02
N ASP A 77 -4.44 4.39 16.08
CA ASP A 77 -5.17 3.13 16.00
C ASP A 77 -5.41 2.74 14.54
N ARG A 78 -5.33 1.44 14.23
CA ARG A 78 -5.52 0.92 12.86
C ARG A 78 -6.80 1.41 12.20
N LYS A 79 -7.90 1.56 12.95
CA LYS A 79 -9.18 2.04 12.41
C LYS A 79 -9.08 3.44 11.79
N TYR A 80 -8.30 4.35 12.39
CA TYR A 80 -8.11 5.70 11.84
C TYR A 80 -7.27 5.67 10.57
N LEU A 81 -6.28 4.78 10.51
CA LEU A 81 -5.48 4.56 9.32
C LEU A 81 -6.31 3.97 8.17
N GLN A 82 -7.18 3.01 8.47
CA GLN A 82 -8.10 2.43 7.48
C GLN A 82 -9.00 3.51 6.89
N TYR A 83 -9.59 4.35 7.75
CA TYR A 83 -10.42 5.47 7.32
C TYR A 83 -9.63 6.50 6.50
N ALA A 84 -8.48 6.95 6.99
CA ALA A 84 -7.62 7.90 6.29
C ALA A 84 -7.17 7.38 4.91
N SER A 85 -6.92 6.07 4.79
CA SER A 85 -6.51 5.45 3.53
C SER A 85 -7.60 5.40 2.45
N THR A 86 -8.86 5.66 2.81
CA THR A 86 -9.97 5.72 1.86
C THR A 86 -10.46 7.14 1.60
N CYS A 87 -9.92 8.13 2.32
CA CYS A 87 -10.30 9.53 2.17
C CYS A 87 -9.43 10.24 1.13
N ARG A 88 -10.10 11.02 0.27
CA ARG A 88 -9.44 11.93 -0.68
C ARG A 88 -8.95 13.21 0.00
N TYR A 89 -9.74 13.72 0.95
CA TYR A 89 -9.36 14.86 1.76
C TYR A 89 -8.30 14.48 2.79
N PRO A 90 -7.37 15.39 3.13
CA PRO A 90 -6.41 15.18 4.20
C PRO A 90 -7.10 14.87 5.54
N VAL A 91 -6.58 13.85 6.24
CA VAL A 91 -7.08 13.41 7.55
C VAL A 91 -6.00 13.60 8.60
N LEU A 92 -6.28 14.43 9.59
CA LEU A 92 -5.43 14.67 10.74
C LEU A 92 -5.92 13.88 11.95
N LEU A 93 -4.95 13.39 12.73
CA LEU A 93 -5.18 13.00 14.11
C LEU A 93 -4.60 14.10 15.02
N ILE A 94 -5.45 14.72 15.83
CA ILE A 94 -5.06 15.79 16.75
C ILE A 94 -5.07 15.26 18.19
N LEU A 95 -4.00 15.51 18.93
CA LEU A 95 -3.91 15.22 20.36
C LEU A 95 -4.06 16.52 21.16
N VAL A 96 -5.11 16.61 21.97
CA VAL A 96 -5.40 17.74 22.86
C VAL A 96 -4.96 17.40 24.29
N CYS A 97 -4.19 18.29 24.91
CA CYS A 97 -3.84 18.23 26.33
C CYS A 97 -4.58 19.30 27.12
N LEU A 98 -5.52 18.88 27.98
CA LEU A 98 -6.38 19.80 28.73
C LEU A 98 -5.63 20.62 29.78
N ASN A 99 -4.57 20.07 30.39
CA ASN A 99 -3.82 20.77 31.43
C ASN A 99 -2.97 21.91 30.87
N THR A 100 -2.34 21.70 29.70
CA THR A 100 -1.47 22.70 29.08
C THR A 100 -2.19 23.56 28.06
N LYS A 101 -3.44 23.23 27.71
CA LYS A 101 -4.21 23.89 26.65
C LYS A 101 -3.41 23.98 25.35
N GLN A 102 -2.83 22.84 24.95
CA GLN A 102 -2.07 22.70 23.72
C GLN A 102 -2.61 21.52 22.91
N ALA A 103 -2.51 21.65 21.59
CA ALA A 103 -2.82 20.59 20.64
C ALA A 103 -1.66 20.36 19.68
N TRP A 104 -1.41 19.09 19.36
CA TRP A 104 -0.44 18.64 18.35
C TRP A 104 -1.18 17.84 17.29
N TYR A 105 -0.61 17.72 16.10
CA TYR A 105 -1.24 16.99 15.01
C TYR A 105 -0.29 16.06 14.27
N ILE A 106 -0.88 15.04 13.64
CA ILE A 106 -0.21 14.20 12.65
C ILE A 106 -1.11 14.01 11.44
N TRP A 107 -0.55 14.19 10.24
CA TRP A 107 -1.25 13.88 8.99
C TRP A 107 -1.19 12.37 8.71
N LEU A 108 -2.34 11.70 8.80
CA LEU A 108 -2.41 10.24 8.76
C LEU A 108 -2.03 9.67 7.39
N GLN A 109 -2.40 10.32 6.28
CA GLN A 109 -2.01 9.82 4.95
C GLN A 109 -0.51 9.96 4.70
N GLN A 110 0.11 11.09 5.07
CA GLN A 110 1.57 11.23 5.00
C GLN A 110 2.27 10.17 5.84
N TRP A 111 1.85 10.00 7.09
CA TRP A 111 2.40 8.97 7.97
C TRP A 111 2.26 7.58 7.34
N LEU A 112 1.09 7.26 6.76
CA LEU A 112 0.86 5.99 6.07
C LEU A 112 1.81 5.75 4.90
N LEU A 113 2.08 6.75 4.08
CA LEU A 113 3.02 6.61 2.96
C LEU A 113 4.42 6.30 3.46
N VAL A 114 4.90 7.02 4.48
CA VAL A 114 6.22 6.80 5.09
C VAL A 114 6.33 5.41 5.70
N GLN A 115 5.29 4.94 6.41
CA GLN A 115 5.30 3.60 6.98
C GLN A 115 5.26 2.52 5.89
N ARG A 116 4.54 2.77 4.79
CA ARG A 116 4.50 1.86 3.65
C ARG A 116 5.83 1.68 2.93
N SER A 117 6.75 2.63 3.04
CA SER A 117 8.13 2.49 2.53
C SER A 117 9.10 1.81 3.51
N GLN A 118 8.62 1.33 4.66
CA GLN A 118 9.46 0.60 5.62
C GLN A 118 9.45 -0.91 5.35
N LYS A 119 10.48 -1.62 5.84
CA LYS A 119 10.70 -3.07 5.62
C LYS A 119 9.54 -3.96 6.07
N ASP A 120 8.76 -3.56 7.09
CA ASP A 120 7.52 -4.23 7.51
C ASP A 120 6.39 -3.19 7.57
N PRO A 121 5.72 -2.92 6.43
CA PRO A 121 5.04 -1.66 6.27
C PRO A 121 3.83 -1.49 7.21
N LEU A 122 3.04 -2.54 7.48
CA LEU A 122 1.85 -2.47 8.36
C LEU A 122 1.33 -3.88 8.76
N SER A 123 2.12 -4.71 9.47
CA SER A 123 1.76 -6.07 9.92
C SER A 123 0.28 -6.23 10.30
N THR A 124 -0.45 -7.18 9.71
CA THR A 124 -1.92 -7.30 9.83
C THR A 124 -2.44 -7.44 11.27
N ASN A 125 -1.63 -8.00 12.17
CA ASN A 125 -1.98 -8.23 13.57
C ASN A 125 -1.82 -7.00 14.47
N GLN A 126 -1.09 -5.96 14.03
CA GLN A 126 -0.82 -4.79 14.83
C GLN A 126 -2.04 -3.86 14.92
N LYS A 127 -2.58 -3.62 16.11
CA LYS A 127 -3.80 -2.80 16.28
C LYS A 127 -3.55 -1.30 16.40
N SER A 128 -2.33 -0.91 16.81
CA SER A 128 -1.96 0.50 16.97
C SER A 128 -0.45 0.71 16.83
N TRP A 129 -0.06 1.95 16.59
CA TRP A 129 1.32 2.41 16.52
C TRP A 129 1.56 3.53 17.52
N THR A 130 2.78 3.57 18.05
CA THR A 130 3.25 4.69 18.86
C THR A 130 4.11 5.58 17.99
N GLU A 131 3.73 6.84 17.86
CA GLU A 131 4.52 7.85 17.15
C GLU A 131 4.95 8.94 18.12
N TRP A 132 6.14 9.52 17.91
CA TRP A 132 6.68 10.59 18.74
C TRP A 132 6.81 11.85 17.90
N VAL A 133 5.84 12.74 18.04
CA VAL A 133 5.75 13.98 17.27
C VAL A 133 6.46 15.11 18.01
N SER A 134 7.24 15.94 17.32
CA SER A 134 7.92 17.09 17.94
C SER A 134 6.95 17.97 18.73
N ILE A 135 7.37 18.44 19.92
CA ILE A 135 6.57 19.37 20.73
C ILE A 135 6.26 20.68 19.99
N ASN A 136 7.02 21.01 18.95
CA ASN A 136 6.84 22.22 18.15
C ASN A 136 5.80 22.03 17.02
N LYS A 137 5.36 20.79 16.73
CA LYS A 137 4.33 20.52 15.72
C LYS A 137 2.93 20.69 16.33
N THR A 138 2.64 21.93 16.73
CA THR A 138 1.36 22.30 17.37
C THR A 138 0.33 22.74 16.34
N VAL A 139 -0.95 22.59 16.67
CA VAL A 139 -2.06 23.08 15.83
C VAL A 139 -1.94 24.59 15.62
N GLU A 140 -1.68 25.35 16.69
CA GLU A 140 -1.47 26.81 16.65
C GLU A 140 -0.49 27.23 15.54
N ILE A 141 0.72 26.66 15.53
CA ILE A 141 1.73 26.97 14.52
C ILE A 141 1.29 26.46 13.15
N GLY A 142 0.68 25.26 13.11
CA GLY A 142 0.21 24.62 11.90
C GLY A 142 -0.86 25.42 11.15
N LEU A 143 -1.83 26.01 11.85
CA LEU A 143 -2.93 26.80 11.27
C LEU A 143 -2.41 28.00 10.47
N SER A 144 -1.26 28.54 10.85
CA SER A 144 -0.58 29.63 10.13
C SER A 144 0.42 29.16 9.07
N SER A 145 0.67 27.86 8.94
CA SER A 145 1.74 27.30 8.09
C SER A 145 1.34 25.98 7.41
N GLU A 146 1.94 24.86 7.82
CA GLU A 146 1.84 23.54 7.16
C GLU A 146 0.38 23.11 6.93
N LEU A 147 -0.56 23.41 7.82
CA LEU A 147 -1.96 23.00 7.66
C LEU A 147 -2.65 23.72 6.49
N LYS A 148 -2.26 24.95 6.17
CA LYS A 148 -2.78 25.67 4.99
C LYS A 148 -2.38 24.95 3.71
N SER A 149 -1.09 24.62 3.58
CA SER A 149 -0.60 23.89 2.41
C SER A 149 -1.21 22.49 2.31
N ILE A 150 -1.39 21.79 3.44
CA ILE A 150 -2.10 20.50 3.43
C ILE A 150 -3.55 20.68 2.94
N ALA A 151 -4.28 21.69 3.41
CA ALA A 151 -5.66 21.94 3.01
C ALA A 151 -5.78 22.31 1.52
N LYS A 152 -4.86 23.14 1.02
CA LYS A 152 -4.73 23.54 -0.40
C LYS A 152 -4.14 22.47 -1.31
N TRP A 153 -3.82 21.29 -0.75
CA TRP A 153 -3.25 20.16 -1.49
C TRP A 153 -1.86 20.42 -2.07
N GLU A 154 -1.13 21.35 -1.45
CA GLU A 154 0.22 21.75 -1.83
C GLU A 154 1.23 20.79 -1.16
N GLY A 155 1.76 19.84 -1.94
CA GLY A 155 2.89 19.03 -1.49
C GLY A 155 3.02 17.68 -2.20
N GLU A 156 4.20 17.08 -2.08
CA GLU A 156 4.52 15.80 -2.72
C GLU A 156 3.59 14.67 -2.28
N VAL A 157 3.22 14.62 -1.00
CA VAL A 157 2.28 13.62 -0.48
C VAL A 157 0.95 13.66 -1.23
N GLN A 158 0.40 14.85 -1.44
CA GLN A 158 -0.90 14.99 -2.09
C GLN A 158 -0.81 14.71 -3.59
N LEU A 159 0.30 15.09 -4.24
CA LEU A 159 0.58 14.69 -5.61
C LEU A 159 0.58 13.16 -5.76
N VAL A 160 1.29 12.45 -4.88
CA VAL A 160 1.34 10.98 -4.89
C VAL A 160 -0.05 10.38 -4.70
N LEU A 161 -0.81 10.87 -3.73
CA LEU A 161 -2.18 10.40 -3.49
C LEU A 161 -3.09 10.64 -4.71
N ALA A 162 -3.01 11.83 -5.32
CA ALA A 162 -3.79 12.18 -6.50
C ALA A 162 -3.43 11.31 -7.73
N LEU A 163 -2.14 11.01 -7.93
CA LEU A 163 -1.70 10.11 -8.99
C LEU A 163 -2.20 8.68 -8.76
N LEU A 164 -2.11 8.16 -7.53
CA LEU A 164 -2.63 6.84 -7.20
C LEU A 164 -4.16 6.76 -7.39
N ASP A 165 -4.90 7.79 -6.98
CA ASP A 165 -6.35 7.86 -7.20
C ASP A 165 -6.70 7.98 -8.68
N THR A 166 -5.94 8.74 -9.46
CA THR A 166 -6.10 8.84 -10.92
C THR A 166 -5.90 7.48 -11.57
N MET A 167 -4.83 6.76 -11.18
CA MET A 167 -4.55 5.41 -11.68
C MET A 167 -5.67 4.43 -11.32
N ARG A 168 -6.19 4.51 -10.09
CA ARG A 168 -7.34 3.70 -9.64
C ARG A 168 -8.60 4.00 -10.44
N CYS A 169 -8.93 5.27 -10.64
CA CYS A 169 -10.07 5.70 -11.43
C CYS A 169 -9.96 5.25 -12.88
N ALA A 170 -8.80 5.49 -13.52
CA ALA A 170 -8.52 5.05 -14.89
C ALA A 170 -8.66 3.53 -15.05
N SER A 171 -8.12 2.77 -14.10
CA SER A 171 -8.27 1.31 -14.08
C SER A 171 -9.72 0.87 -13.95
N ALA A 172 -10.55 1.58 -13.15
CA ALA A 172 -11.96 1.25 -12.95
C ALA A 172 -12.79 1.38 -14.23
N ILE A 173 -12.43 2.35 -15.08
CA ILE A 173 -13.12 2.62 -16.34
C ILE A 173 -12.42 2.00 -17.56
N GLY A 174 -11.43 1.13 -17.34
CA GLY A 174 -10.72 0.41 -18.41
C GLY A 174 -9.77 1.25 -19.27
N LYS A 175 -9.36 2.44 -18.80
CA LYS A 175 -8.40 3.33 -19.50
C LYS A 175 -6.95 2.94 -19.19
N LEU A 176 -6.51 1.82 -19.76
CA LEU A 176 -5.18 1.24 -19.51
C LEU A 176 -4.01 2.11 -20.02
N ASP A 177 -4.25 2.90 -21.07
CA ASP A 177 -3.35 3.93 -21.57
C ASP A 177 -3.07 5.01 -20.51
N VAL A 178 -4.11 5.47 -19.82
CA VAL A 178 -3.98 6.43 -18.71
C VAL A 178 -3.28 5.79 -17.52
N VAL A 179 -3.59 4.53 -17.17
CA VAL A 179 -2.87 3.80 -16.10
C VAL A 179 -1.37 3.75 -16.38
N ARG A 180 -0.99 3.51 -17.64
CA ARG A 180 0.41 3.49 -18.08
C ARG A 180 1.07 4.86 -17.91
N ALA A 181 0.46 5.91 -18.47
CA ALA A 181 0.99 7.27 -18.39
C ALA A 181 1.15 7.76 -16.93
N VAL A 182 0.18 7.44 -16.07
CA VAL A 182 0.26 7.78 -14.64
C VAL A 182 1.38 7.01 -13.95
N GLY A 183 1.58 5.72 -14.28
CA GLY A 183 2.70 4.93 -13.77
C GLY A 183 4.07 5.54 -14.08
N GLU A 184 4.25 6.08 -15.29
CA GLU A 184 5.45 6.82 -15.69
C GLU A 184 5.64 8.08 -14.84
N ILE A 185 4.57 8.86 -14.64
CA ILE A 185 4.61 10.07 -13.81
C ILE A 185 4.93 9.73 -12.35
N VAL A 186 4.35 8.66 -11.79
CA VAL A 186 4.64 8.20 -10.42
C VAL A 186 6.10 7.81 -10.26
N ASN A 187 6.73 7.20 -11.26
CA ASN A 187 8.17 6.91 -11.22
C ASN A 187 9.02 8.18 -11.27
N ALA A 188 8.59 9.19 -12.04
CA ALA A 188 9.29 10.46 -12.15
C ALA A 188 9.04 11.41 -10.95
N SER A 189 7.96 11.19 -10.20
CA SER A 189 7.49 12.10 -9.15
C SER A 189 7.72 11.53 -7.76
N ALA A 190 8.46 12.26 -6.94
CA ALA A 190 8.77 11.98 -5.53
C ALA A 190 9.52 10.65 -5.26
N PRO A 191 10.63 10.66 -4.49
CA PRO A 191 11.53 9.52 -4.36
C PRO A 191 10.92 8.26 -3.70
N TYR A 192 9.76 8.37 -3.06
CA TYR A 192 9.08 7.29 -2.34
C TYR A 192 7.69 6.93 -2.91
N ALA A 193 7.22 7.61 -3.96
CA ALA A 193 5.87 7.45 -4.49
C ALA A 193 5.59 6.05 -5.03
N GLY A 194 6.51 5.55 -5.87
CA GLY A 194 6.37 4.24 -6.49
C GLY A 194 6.37 3.11 -5.45
N GLU A 195 7.27 3.14 -4.47
CA GLU A 195 7.35 2.11 -3.44
C GLU A 195 6.13 2.14 -2.51
N ALA A 196 5.76 3.32 -2.00
CA ALA A 196 4.62 3.46 -1.11
C ALA A 196 3.30 3.10 -1.83
N GLY A 197 3.17 3.48 -3.12
CA GLY A 197 2.06 3.12 -3.99
C GLY A 197 1.98 1.61 -4.22
N LEU A 198 3.09 0.97 -4.56
CA LEU A 198 3.15 -0.48 -4.78
C LEU A 198 2.80 -1.25 -3.50
N ASN A 199 3.36 -0.86 -2.35
CA ASN A 199 3.04 -1.48 -1.06
C ASN A 199 1.57 -1.26 -0.66
N ALA A 200 0.97 -0.13 -1.03
CA ALA A 200 -0.47 0.09 -0.86
C ALA A 200 -1.30 -0.90 -1.69
N LEU A 201 -0.95 -1.11 -2.97
CA LEU A 201 -1.64 -2.06 -3.85
C LEU A 201 -1.43 -3.51 -3.41
N ILE A 202 -0.22 -3.88 -2.99
CA ILE A 202 0.06 -5.22 -2.43
C ILE A 202 -0.80 -5.45 -1.19
N THR A 203 -0.93 -4.46 -0.30
CA THR A 203 -1.80 -4.56 0.87
C THR A 203 -3.26 -4.77 0.49
N GLN A 204 -3.76 -4.09 -0.56
CA GLN A 204 -5.11 -4.31 -1.07
C GLN A 204 -5.25 -5.73 -1.66
N ALA A 205 -4.25 -6.18 -2.41
CA ALA A 205 -4.24 -7.51 -3.00
C ALA A 205 -4.27 -8.62 -1.93
N LEU A 206 -3.53 -8.44 -0.83
CA LEU A 206 -3.54 -9.34 0.33
C LEU A 206 -4.93 -9.37 1.00
N LYS A 207 -5.59 -8.22 1.16
CA LYS A 207 -6.95 -8.14 1.73
C LYS A 207 -8.01 -8.82 0.85
N LEU A 208 -7.86 -8.77 -0.47
CA LEU A 208 -8.77 -9.45 -1.38
C LEU A 208 -8.59 -10.97 -1.37
N GLY A 209 -7.38 -11.46 -1.09
CA GLY A 209 -7.09 -12.90 -1.03
C GLY A 209 -7.51 -13.61 -2.31
N ASN A 210 -8.36 -14.63 -2.21
CA ASN A 210 -8.85 -15.40 -3.36
C ASN A 210 -9.66 -14.56 -4.37
N ARG A 211 -10.25 -13.45 -3.94
CA ARG A 211 -10.98 -12.54 -4.83
C ARG A 211 -10.07 -11.76 -5.77
N MET A 212 -8.75 -11.85 -5.62
CA MET A 212 -7.80 -11.29 -6.58
C MET A 212 -7.95 -11.89 -7.98
N LYS A 213 -8.45 -13.12 -8.10
CA LYS A 213 -8.59 -13.80 -9.39
C LYS A 213 -10.04 -13.82 -9.84
N GLY A 214 -10.28 -13.46 -11.11
CA GLY A 214 -11.58 -13.63 -11.75
C GLY A 214 -12.65 -12.66 -11.27
N THR A 215 -12.27 -11.60 -10.55
CA THR A 215 -13.18 -10.52 -10.17
C THR A 215 -12.76 -9.20 -10.81
N HIS A 216 -13.72 -8.30 -11.01
CA HIS A 216 -13.44 -6.97 -11.56
C HIS A 216 -12.47 -6.19 -10.66
N GLU A 217 -12.69 -6.18 -9.35
CA GLU A 217 -11.84 -5.50 -8.37
C GLU A 217 -10.41 -6.06 -8.35
N GLY A 218 -10.27 -7.39 -8.35
CA GLY A 218 -8.96 -8.06 -8.41
C GLY A 218 -8.18 -7.74 -9.68
N ASN A 219 -8.88 -7.72 -10.83
CA ASN A 219 -8.28 -7.36 -12.11
C ASN A 219 -7.81 -5.90 -12.13
N MET A 220 -8.60 -4.97 -11.56
CA MET A 220 -8.19 -3.55 -11.46
C MET A 220 -6.90 -3.38 -10.66
N ILE A 221 -6.79 -4.04 -9.50
CA ILE A 221 -5.57 -3.96 -8.67
C ILE A 221 -4.39 -4.58 -9.39
N ALA A 222 -4.58 -5.73 -10.05
CA ALA A 222 -3.53 -6.36 -10.85
C ALA A 222 -2.99 -5.42 -11.94
N GLN A 223 -3.86 -4.74 -12.70
CA GLN A 223 -3.43 -3.81 -13.75
C GLN A 223 -2.63 -2.63 -13.19
N GLN A 224 -3.01 -2.09 -12.03
CA GLN A 224 -2.25 -1.03 -11.38
C GLN A 224 -0.86 -1.50 -10.92
N ILE A 225 -0.78 -2.70 -10.33
CA ILE A 225 0.50 -3.33 -9.96
C ILE A 225 1.39 -3.48 -11.20
N TYR A 226 0.86 -4.03 -12.29
CA TYR A 226 1.60 -4.20 -13.53
C TYR A 226 2.07 -2.87 -14.11
N GLY A 227 1.23 -1.82 -14.05
CA GLY A 227 1.58 -0.47 -14.47
C GLY A 227 2.78 0.07 -13.71
N ILE A 228 2.75 0.02 -12.37
CA ILE A 228 3.88 0.50 -11.56
C ILE A 228 5.15 -0.30 -11.87
N ILE A 229 5.07 -1.63 -11.95
CA ILE A 229 6.26 -2.46 -12.18
C ILE A 229 6.91 -2.18 -13.53
N ARG A 230 6.11 -1.92 -14.59
CA ARG A 230 6.64 -1.59 -15.93
C ARG A 230 7.42 -0.28 -15.98
N HIS A 231 7.12 0.67 -15.10
CA HIS A 231 7.70 2.01 -15.17
C HIS A 231 8.62 2.35 -14.00
N ALA A 232 8.48 1.63 -12.89
CA ALA A 232 9.20 1.87 -11.66
C ALA A 232 9.88 0.59 -11.13
N GLY A 233 10.16 -0.40 -11.99
CA GLY A 233 10.70 -1.70 -11.55
C GLY A 233 12.05 -1.63 -10.82
N LEU A 234 12.85 -0.58 -11.04
CA LEU A 234 14.15 -0.39 -10.38
C LEU A 234 14.05 -0.15 -8.86
N ILE A 235 12.92 0.36 -8.36
CA ILE A 235 12.74 0.61 -6.92
C ILE A 235 12.30 -0.65 -6.17
N ILE A 236 12.04 -1.75 -6.89
CA ILE A 236 11.49 -2.96 -6.30
C ILE A 236 12.59 -3.72 -5.58
N SER A 237 12.44 -3.85 -4.26
CA SER A 237 13.35 -4.62 -3.42
C SER A 237 13.00 -6.11 -3.42
N LYS A 238 13.91 -6.91 -2.86
CA LYS A 238 13.74 -8.35 -2.63
C LYS A 238 12.47 -8.63 -1.80
N GLU A 239 12.26 -7.84 -0.75
CA GLU A 239 11.13 -7.94 0.18
C GLU A 239 9.79 -7.64 -0.52
N ILE A 240 9.77 -6.64 -1.40
CA ILE A 240 8.57 -6.31 -2.20
C ILE A 240 8.21 -7.49 -3.11
N VAL A 241 9.19 -8.11 -3.77
CA VAL A 241 8.94 -9.30 -4.60
C VAL A 241 8.38 -10.45 -3.77
N ILE A 242 8.93 -10.71 -2.58
CA ILE A 242 8.40 -11.74 -1.67
C ILE A 242 6.95 -11.43 -1.31
N ASN A 243 6.64 -10.20 -0.90
CA ASN A 243 5.28 -9.79 -0.52
C ASN A 243 4.29 -9.82 -1.69
N LEU A 244 4.78 -9.59 -2.91
CA LEU A 244 3.99 -9.63 -4.12
C LEU A 244 3.65 -11.07 -4.51
N VAL A 245 4.64 -11.97 -4.43
CA VAL A 245 4.54 -13.36 -4.88
C VAL A 245 3.97 -14.28 -3.81
N MET A 246 4.37 -14.19 -2.55
CA MET A 246 3.96 -15.15 -1.50
C MET A 246 2.54 -14.90 -0.99
N ARG A 247 1.78 -15.97 -0.76
CA ARG A 247 0.41 -15.96 -0.24
C ARG A 247 0.23 -17.14 0.72
N GLY A 248 0.41 -16.88 2.02
CA GLY A 248 0.42 -17.96 3.01
C GLY A 248 1.48 -19.00 2.66
N ASP A 249 1.08 -20.26 2.58
CA ASP A 249 1.97 -21.40 2.28
C ASP A 249 2.14 -21.66 0.77
N SER A 250 1.73 -20.71 -0.08
CA SER A 250 1.87 -20.83 -1.54
C SER A 250 2.12 -19.46 -2.19
N TYR A 251 1.88 -19.34 -3.49
CA TYR A 251 2.17 -18.15 -4.28
C TYR A 251 0.95 -17.56 -5.00
N SER A 252 1.02 -16.28 -5.31
CA SER A 252 0.07 -15.50 -6.09
C SER A 252 0.41 -15.59 -7.58
N ARG A 253 -0.58 -15.90 -8.41
CA ARG A 253 -0.41 -15.81 -9.86
C ARG A 253 -0.26 -14.38 -10.36
N VAL A 254 -1.05 -13.45 -9.80
CA VAL A 254 -0.86 -12.01 -10.06
C VAL A 254 0.57 -11.60 -9.69
N GLY A 255 1.08 -12.11 -8.57
CA GLY A 255 2.46 -11.86 -8.17
C GLY A 255 3.50 -12.48 -9.10
N LEU A 256 3.26 -13.68 -9.63
CA LEU A 256 4.12 -14.30 -10.64
C LEU A 256 4.10 -13.56 -11.98
N ASP A 257 2.93 -13.14 -12.46
CA ASP A 257 2.82 -12.37 -13.70
C ASP A 257 3.54 -11.03 -13.55
N ALA A 258 3.40 -10.40 -12.38
CA ALA A 258 4.10 -9.18 -12.02
C ALA A 258 5.62 -9.37 -11.94
N LEU A 259 6.07 -10.49 -11.38
CA LEU A 259 7.49 -10.89 -11.39
C LEU A 259 7.99 -11.16 -12.81
N GLY A 260 7.16 -11.75 -13.67
CA GLY A 260 7.42 -11.89 -15.10
C GLY A 260 7.72 -10.54 -15.74
N ILE A 261 6.82 -9.57 -15.58
CA ILE A 261 7.00 -8.20 -16.06
C ILE A 261 8.31 -7.59 -15.54
N LEU A 262 8.64 -7.78 -14.26
CA LEU A 262 9.90 -7.28 -13.70
C LEU A 262 11.13 -7.86 -14.43
N TYR A 263 11.13 -9.16 -14.75
CA TYR A 263 12.19 -9.77 -15.55
C TYR A 263 12.22 -9.29 -17.00
N ASP A 264 11.05 -9.05 -17.61
CA ASP A 264 10.95 -8.62 -19.01
C ASP A 264 11.48 -7.18 -19.18
N GLU A 265 11.07 -6.28 -18.29
CA GLU A 265 11.36 -4.84 -18.38
C GLU A 265 12.68 -4.45 -17.67
N TYR A 266 13.05 -5.13 -16.58
CA TYR A 266 14.18 -4.78 -15.72
C TYR A 266 15.07 -5.99 -15.38
N PHE A 267 15.39 -6.81 -16.38
CA PHE A 267 16.15 -8.05 -16.21
C PHE A 267 17.39 -7.94 -15.31
N ASN A 268 18.25 -6.94 -15.55
CA ASN A 268 19.49 -6.77 -14.78
C ASN A 268 19.22 -6.49 -13.30
N HIS A 269 18.21 -5.67 -13.02
CA HIS A 269 17.78 -5.37 -11.66
C HIS A 269 17.18 -6.63 -11.00
N ALA A 270 16.23 -7.29 -11.67
CA ALA A 270 15.62 -8.53 -11.19
C ALA A 270 16.66 -9.59 -10.82
N ARG A 271 17.67 -9.78 -11.67
CA ARG A 271 18.80 -10.69 -11.43
C ARG A 271 19.68 -10.24 -10.26
N SER A 272 19.91 -8.93 -10.10
CA SER A 272 20.67 -8.40 -8.96
C SER A 272 20.01 -8.70 -7.60
N LEU A 273 18.69 -8.88 -7.61
CA LEU A 273 17.93 -9.29 -6.42
C LEU A 273 18.13 -10.77 -6.07
N GLN A 274 18.85 -11.59 -6.84
CA GLN A 274 19.16 -13.00 -6.50
C GLN A 274 17.93 -13.82 -6.07
N LEU A 275 16.79 -13.60 -6.74
CA LEU A 275 15.51 -14.21 -6.40
C LEU A 275 15.49 -15.74 -6.44
N PRO A 276 16.22 -16.44 -7.34
CA PRO A 276 16.30 -17.90 -7.31
C PRO A 276 16.74 -18.44 -5.95
N THR A 277 17.73 -17.81 -5.32
CA THR A 277 18.23 -18.23 -4.01
C THR A 277 17.24 -17.89 -2.89
N VAL A 278 16.59 -16.73 -2.95
CA VAL A 278 15.59 -16.30 -1.96
C VAL A 278 14.44 -17.28 -1.84
N PHE A 279 13.88 -17.66 -2.98
CA PHE A 279 12.69 -18.49 -3.00
C PHE A 279 13.00 -19.97 -2.81
N LYS A 280 14.27 -20.38 -2.80
CA LYS A 280 14.66 -21.79 -2.70
C LYS A 280 14.06 -22.46 -1.47
N ASP A 281 14.10 -21.76 -0.34
CA ASP A 281 13.59 -22.27 0.94
C ASP A 281 12.14 -21.85 1.24
N LEU A 282 11.61 -20.85 0.50
CA LEU A 282 10.26 -20.33 0.70
C LEU A 282 9.22 -21.04 -0.18
N GLU A 283 9.53 -21.21 -1.46
CA GLU A 283 8.64 -21.84 -2.44
C GLU A 283 9.48 -22.30 -3.65
N PRO A 284 9.91 -23.59 -3.68
CA PRO A 284 10.79 -24.13 -4.71
C PRO A 284 10.29 -23.95 -6.14
N ARG A 285 8.97 -23.90 -6.37
CA ARG A 285 8.39 -23.66 -7.70
C ARG A 285 8.67 -22.24 -8.20
N VAL A 286 8.56 -21.25 -7.32
CA VAL A 286 8.90 -19.85 -7.63
C VAL A 286 10.41 -19.70 -7.81
N SER A 287 11.21 -20.43 -7.02
CA SER A 287 12.65 -20.50 -7.18
C SER A 287 13.05 -21.03 -8.57
N TYR A 288 12.43 -22.13 -9.00
CA TYR A 288 12.60 -22.68 -10.36
C TYR A 288 12.20 -21.67 -11.44
N TYR A 289 11.05 -20.99 -11.27
CA TYR A 289 10.61 -19.95 -12.20
C TYR A 289 11.66 -18.85 -12.37
N CYS A 290 12.18 -18.31 -11.27
CA CYS A 290 13.21 -17.26 -11.29
C CYS A 290 14.47 -17.73 -12.02
N ALA A 291 14.98 -18.92 -11.67
CA ALA A 291 16.17 -19.47 -12.30
C ALA A 291 15.98 -19.69 -13.80
N LEU A 292 14.80 -20.15 -14.20
CA LEU A 292 14.45 -20.33 -15.60
C LEU A 292 14.46 -19.00 -16.37
N ARG A 293 13.86 -17.95 -15.78
CA ARG A 293 13.84 -16.60 -16.38
C ARG A 293 15.26 -16.04 -16.53
N GLU A 294 16.13 -16.26 -15.56
CA GLU A 294 17.54 -15.84 -15.62
C GLU A 294 18.35 -16.64 -16.66
N ALA A 295 18.09 -17.94 -16.81
CA ALA A 295 18.78 -18.81 -17.77
C ALA A 295 18.31 -18.63 -19.22
N SER A 296 17.16 -17.98 -19.44
CA SER A 296 16.58 -17.76 -20.77
C SER A 296 16.05 -16.33 -20.93
N PRO A 297 16.94 -15.31 -20.87
CA PRO A 297 16.55 -13.92 -21.05
C PRO A 297 15.93 -13.70 -22.44
N LYS A 298 14.89 -12.86 -22.52
CA LYS A 298 14.22 -12.43 -23.76
C LYS A 298 13.41 -13.50 -24.52
N LYS A 299 13.26 -14.73 -24.01
CA LYS A 299 12.32 -15.69 -24.61
C LYS A 299 10.89 -15.34 -24.20
N SER A 300 9.97 -15.35 -25.17
CA SER A 300 8.55 -15.09 -24.94
C SER A 300 7.98 -16.04 -23.89
N LEU A 301 6.92 -15.58 -23.23
CA LEU A 301 6.21 -16.17 -22.10
C LEU A 301 5.73 -17.64 -22.29
N ILE A 302 5.83 -18.20 -23.49
CA ILE A 302 5.66 -19.62 -23.80
C ILE A 302 7.04 -20.30 -23.65
N MET A 303 7.58 -20.30 -22.43
CA MET A 303 8.88 -20.92 -22.16
C MET A 303 8.73 -22.44 -22.17
N GLN A 304 9.26 -23.11 -23.18
CA GLN A 304 9.80 -24.44 -22.95
C GLN A 304 11.16 -24.26 -22.26
N PRO A 305 11.36 -24.85 -21.07
CA PRO A 305 12.66 -24.86 -20.43
C PRO A 305 13.71 -25.42 -21.38
N PRO A 306 14.97 -24.95 -21.29
CA PRO A 306 16.08 -25.65 -21.93
C PRO A 306 16.04 -27.14 -21.60
N GLU A 307 16.43 -27.99 -22.55
CA GLU A 307 16.44 -29.43 -22.34
C GLU A 307 17.26 -29.77 -21.08
N GLY A 308 16.68 -30.60 -20.21
CA GLY A 308 17.31 -30.99 -18.95
C GLY A 308 17.39 -29.90 -17.87
N PHE A 309 16.72 -28.75 -18.04
CA PHE A 309 16.74 -27.67 -17.04
C PHE A 309 16.15 -28.13 -15.70
N ARG A 310 16.97 -28.02 -14.66
CA ARG A 310 16.68 -28.43 -13.28
C ARG A 310 17.08 -27.33 -12.32
N TYR A 311 16.25 -27.09 -11.32
CA TYR A 311 16.56 -26.12 -10.27
C TYR A 311 15.72 -26.39 -9.02
N ALA A 312 16.27 -26.13 -7.84
CA ALA A 312 15.60 -26.32 -6.56
C ALA A 312 14.95 -27.72 -6.37
N GLY A 313 15.58 -28.77 -6.90
CA GLY A 313 15.06 -30.14 -6.81
C GLY A 313 13.88 -30.44 -7.73
N LEU A 314 13.57 -29.55 -8.66
CA LEU A 314 12.45 -29.66 -9.60
C LEU A 314 12.93 -29.75 -11.05
N LYS A 315 12.16 -30.47 -11.87
CA LYS A 315 12.26 -30.51 -13.33
C LYS A 315 10.89 -30.28 -13.97
N TYR A 316 10.88 -29.79 -15.20
CA TYR A 316 9.67 -29.65 -15.98
C TYR A 316 9.33 -30.96 -16.71
N LEU A 317 8.09 -31.40 -16.55
CA LEU A 317 7.53 -32.52 -17.30
C LEU A 317 6.50 -31.96 -18.30
N PRO A 318 6.80 -31.89 -19.60
CA PRO A 318 5.87 -31.35 -20.57
C PRO A 318 4.55 -32.13 -20.58
N PRO A 319 3.40 -31.45 -20.57
CA PRO A 319 2.11 -32.11 -20.74
C PRO A 319 1.86 -32.53 -22.19
N ASP A 320 0.97 -33.49 -22.38
CA ASP A 320 0.50 -33.91 -23.71
C ASP A 320 -0.23 -32.78 -24.45
N ASP A 321 -0.99 -31.95 -23.73
CA ASP A 321 -1.62 -30.72 -24.24
C ASP A 321 -1.13 -29.48 -23.45
N PRO A 322 -0.10 -28.77 -23.95
CA PRO A 322 0.44 -27.59 -23.29
C PRO A 322 -0.49 -26.38 -23.34
N LEU A 323 -1.47 -26.33 -24.25
CA LEU A 323 -2.31 -25.15 -24.47
C LEU A 323 -3.47 -25.06 -23.47
N ASN A 324 -3.97 -26.19 -22.98
CA ASN A 324 -5.14 -26.26 -22.10
C ASN A 324 -5.01 -25.39 -20.84
N LYS A 325 -3.88 -25.51 -20.13
CA LYS A 325 -3.63 -24.67 -18.93
C LYS A 325 -3.07 -23.30 -19.28
N PHE A 326 -2.32 -23.16 -20.38
CA PHE A 326 -1.73 -21.88 -20.78
C PHE A 326 -2.79 -20.82 -21.06
N ALA A 327 -3.88 -21.17 -21.74
CA ALA A 327 -4.94 -20.23 -22.12
C ALA A 327 -5.55 -19.48 -20.92
N ASN A 328 -5.67 -20.16 -19.76
CA ASN A 328 -6.34 -19.63 -18.58
C ASN A 328 -5.39 -19.18 -17.46
N ARG A 329 -4.11 -19.54 -17.56
CA ARG A 329 -3.12 -19.39 -16.47
C ARG A 329 -1.86 -18.66 -16.93
N GLY A 330 -1.75 -18.42 -18.22
CA GLY A 330 -0.64 -17.70 -18.81
C GLY A 330 0.71 -18.39 -18.53
N PRO A 331 1.78 -17.60 -18.38
CA PRO A 331 3.16 -18.11 -18.30
C PRO A 331 3.41 -18.88 -16.99
N SER A 332 2.62 -18.60 -15.96
CA SER A 332 2.66 -19.33 -14.68
C SER A 332 2.18 -20.79 -14.80
N ALA A 333 1.55 -21.18 -15.92
CA ALA A 333 1.12 -22.56 -16.17
C ALA A 333 2.28 -23.56 -16.08
N ILE A 334 3.50 -23.13 -16.39
CA ILE A 334 4.70 -23.97 -16.31
C ILE A 334 4.90 -24.58 -14.92
N LEU A 335 4.47 -23.89 -13.86
CA LEU A 335 4.62 -24.34 -12.48
C LEU A 335 3.67 -25.49 -12.13
N ASP A 336 2.60 -25.68 -12.90
CA ASP A 336 1.66 -26.79 -12.73
C ASP A 336 2.24 -28.13 -13.26
N TYR A 337 3.39 -28.07 -13.92
CA TYR A 337 4.05 -29.19 -14.60
C TYR A 337 5.45 -29.48 -14.04
N LEU A 338 5.78 -28.90 -12.88
CA LEU A 338 7.01 -29.20 -12.19
C LEU A 338 6.85 -30.45 -11.33
N VAL A 339 7.82 -31.34 -11.43
CA VAL A 339 7.89 -32.58 -10.65
C VAL A 339 9.24 -32.67 -9.94
N PRO A 340 9.36 -33.44 -8.85
CA PRO A 340 10.65 -33.71 -8.23
C PRO A 340 11.64 -34.28 -9.23
N GLU A 341 12.93 -33.97 -9.09
CA GLU A 341 13.97 -34.43 -10.01
C GLU A 341 14.01 -35.96 -10.19
N ASN A 342 13.72 -36.68 -9.11
CA ASN A 342 13.67 -38.14 -9.03
C ASN A 342 12.34 -38.75 -9.50
N TYR A 343 11.39 -37.93 -9.97
CA TYR A 343 10.12 -38.42 -10.48
C TYR A 343 10.34 -39.22 -11.77
N GLU A 344 9.99 -40.51 -11.76
CA GLU A 344 9.90 -41.34 -12.95
C GLU A 344 8.42 -41.45 -13.34
N PRO A 345 8.03 -41.13 -14.59
CA PRO A 345 6.65 -41.31 -15.02
C PRO A 345 6.31 -42.79 -14.96
N ASN A 346 5.22 -43.13 -14.25
CA ASN A 346 4.70 -44.50 -14.24
C ASN A 346 4.46 -44.96 -15.69
N LYS A 347 5.20 -45.96 -16.15
CA LYS A 347 5.01 -46.63 -17.46
C LYS A 347 3.72 -47.47 -17.52
N ALA A 348 2.66 -47.06 -16.84
CA ALA A 348 1.38 -47.75 -16.85
C ALA A 348 0.38 -46.94 -17.68
N ASN A 349 -0.15 -47.57 -18.74
CA ASN A 349 -1.16 -47.11 -19.69
C ASN A 349 -0.65 -46.49 -21.01
N SER A 350 0.29 -47.18 -21.68
CA SER A 350 0.47 -47.08 -23.14
C SER A 350 -0.12 -48.29 -23.88
N HIS A 351 -1.26 -48.81 -23.40
CA HIS A 351 -2.13 -49.72 -24.15
C HIS A 351 -3.58 -49.24 -24.00
N GLY A 352 -4.14 -48.77 -25.10
CA GLY A 352 -5.49 -48.24 -25.26
C GLY A 352 -5.64 -47.72 -26.68
#